data_AF-A0A179ET93-F1
#
_entry.id   AF-A0A179ET93-F1
#
_cell.length_a   1.000
_cell.length_b   1.000
_cell.length_c   1.000
_cell.angle_alpha   90.00
_cell.angle_beta   90.00
_cell.angle_gamma   90.00
#
_symmetry.space_group_name_H-M   'P 1'
#
loop_
_entity.id
_entity.type
_entity.pdbx_description
1 polymer ?
#
loop_
_entity_poly.entity_id
_entity_poly.type
_entity_poly.pdbx_seq_one_letter_code
_entity_poly.pdbx_strand_id
1 'polypeptide(L)'
;MIKKAIYFSVTLFTCAVMMNGSVGLAQTISNAERQNEIEVYKGLAEVSTPEQLKAALIDSSITEISLQNDLDLKETILANAKNKTIYGNNHKINANLFQIKVTVEDAQIALKDIKIENTDNYGVFWSDQPNVVLNVENVDFENGHQFTYLPSGELQVAGNFKCVSNLEEAFQGNKLTILPNAIADMRARVGYPNPATNGIDMIGTNPNVTIGENASLNVQGTLHGIHNNSNLTLTNEGALEVHGFGGSAISVDNNSSVHFASGSTSKISGSTGIVGKNTDITVKNGATFEAIGTKAQGTIMSNGKIIFEEGANFKIVNNNSQKLGTIFGSNIGGKATIQLNSKEGVKTWVRGRALLQTPDQIYAEPVEAEFSLTGIGSTAVQEMISSSNEDFSAGFMANQVGKIIGGSFVNDDTPWLLLPPTIQSEVTSVDDKLQGTGFKGATVIAEVNNVEIGRTTVDEDKQWVMDIPAQLTGTIIEVRQEYNDKVSLNITVNVK
;
A
#
# COMPACT_ATOMS: atom_id res chain seq x y z
N MET A 1 29.66 21.90 18.51
CA MET A 1 28.57 21.73 17.52
C MET A 1 27.27 22.14 18.20
N ILE A 2 26.81 23.34 17.91
CA ILE A 2 25.76 24.04 18.66
C ILE A 2 24.39 23.66 18.07
N LYS A 3 23.57 22.99 18.88
CA LYS A 3 22.11 22.98 18.74
C LYS A 3 21.58 24.30 19.31
N LYS A 4 20.74 25.01 18.59
CA LYS A 4 19.82 26.01 19.16
C LYS A 4 18.45 25.85 18.51
N ALA A 5 17.55 25.23 19.26
CA ALA A 5 16.11 25.35 19.05
C ALA A 5 15.66 26.67 19.70
N ILE A 6 14.91 27.48 18.97
CA ILE A 6 14.18 28.64 19.51
C ILE A 6 12.71 28.36 19.23
N TYR A 7 11.97 28.02 20.29
CA TYR A 7 10.51 28.09 20.34
C TYR A 7 10.13 29.51 20.77
N PHE A 8 9.27 30.18 20.01
CA PHE A 8 8.55 31.37 20.48
C PHE A 8 7.06 31.02 20.60
N SER A 9 6.54 31.00 21.83
CA SER A 9 5.10 31.09 22.10
C SER A 9 4.76 32.53 22.43
N VAL A 10 3.89 33.17 21.67
CA VAL A 10 3.37 34.50 22.01
C VAL A 10 2.13 34.32 22.88
N THR A 11 2.27 34.63 24.17
CA THR A 11 1.14 34.75 25.10
C THR A 11 0.69 36.20 25.12
N LEU A 12 -0.55 36.47 24.70
CA LEU A 12 -1.21 37.77 24.82
C LEU A 12 -1.41 38.10 26.31
N PHE A 13 -0.92 39.26 26.78
CA PHE A 13 -1.28 39.82 28.08
C PHE A 13 -2.06 41.12 27.86
N THR A 14 -3.36 41.07 28.12
CA THR A 14 -4.18 42.25 28.42
C THR A 14 -4.05 42.54 29.91
N CYS A 15 -3.57 43.73 30.28
CA CYS A 15 -3.80 44.27 31.61
C CYS A 15 -3.97 45.79 31.54
N ALA A 16 -5.15 46.24 31.97
CA ALA A 16 -5.49 47.65 32.13
C ALA A 16 -4.94 48.17 33.46
N VAL A 17 -4.28 49.34 33.47
CA VAL A 17 -4.07 50.15 34.67
C VAL A 17 -4.24 51.64 34.31
N MET A 18 -5.03 52.33 35.13
CA MET A 18 -5.37 53.75 35.05
C MET A 18 -4.22 54.68 35.49
N MET A 19 -4.10 55.79 34.76
CA MET A 19 -3.57 57.14 35.06
C MET A 19 -2.74 57.40 36.34
N ASN A 20 -1.49 57.85 36.17
CA ASN A 20 -1.07 59.26 36.35
C ASN A 20 0.47 59.42 36.25
N GLY A 21 0.94 60.46 35.54
CA GLY A 21 2.30 61.00 35.69
C GLY A 21 3.29 60.68 34.56
N SER A 22 3.46 61.65 33.66
CA SER A 22 4.51 61.82 32.64
C SER A 22 5.91 61.33 33.03
N VAL A 23 6.62 60.61 32.14
CA VAL A 23 7.66 61.10 31.19
C VAL A 23 7.95 59.96 30.20
N GLY A 24 8.09 60.29 28.92
CA GLY A 24 8.06 59.36 27.80
C GLY A 24 9.16 58.30 27.77
N LEU A 25 8.74 57.10 27.35
CA LEU A 25 9.54 56.13 26.61
C LEU A 25 8.66 55.68 25.45
N ALA A 26 8.57 56.52 24.42
CA ALA A 26 8.14 56.04 23.11
C ALA A 26 9.23 55.07 22.65
N GLN A 27 8.92 53.77 22.71
CA GLN A 27 9.81 52.74 22.19
C GLN A 27 9.83 52.91 20.68
N THR A 28 10.85 53.59 20.18
CA THR A 28 11.07 53.83 18.75
C THR A 28 11.43 52.50 18.12
N ILE A 29 10.43 51.72 17.70
CA ILE A 29 10.65 50.59 16.78
C ILE A 29 11.26 51.19 15.52
N SER A 30 12.49 50.77 15.20
CA SER A 30 13.23 51.30 14.07
C SER A 30 12.46 51.05 12.77
N ASN A 31 12.58 51.95 11.78
CA ASN A 31 11.96 51.74 10.47
C ASN A 31 12.44 50.45 9.79
N ALA A 32 13.62 49.93 10.17
CA ALA A 32 14.17 48.66 9.67
C ALA A 32 13.51 47.43 10.32
N GLU A 33 13.20 47.46 11.62
CA GLU A 33 12.43 46.39 12.28
C GLU A 33 10.96 46.41 11.85
N ARG A 34 10.38 47.60 11.65
CA ARG A 34 9.06 47.76 11.05
C ARG A 34 9.05 47.32 9.59
N GLN A 35 10.08 47.61 8.80
CA GLN A 35 10.20 47.10 7.42
C GLN A 35 10.44 45.59 7.38
N ASN A 36 11.20 45.00 8.32
CA ASN A 36 11.35 43.56 8.42
C ASN A 36 10.06 42.86 8.85
N GLU A 37 9.29 43.41 9.81
CA GLU A 37 7.93 42.90 10.09
C GLU A 37 7.02 43.05 8.87
N ILE A 38 7.03 44.20 8.19
CA ILE A 38 6.23 44.45 6.98
C ILE A 38 6.68 43.58 5.78
N GLU A 39 7.95 43.20 5.68
CA GLU A 39 8.46 42.27 4.66
C GLU A 39 8.14 40.81 5.00
N VAL A 40 8.09 40.43 6.28
CA VAL A 40 7.64 39.10 6.74
C VAL A 40 6.13 38.90 6.49
N TYR A 41 5.32 39.97 6.53
CA TYR A 41 3.88 39.91 6.19
C TYR A 41 3.56 40.02 4.69
N LYS A 42 4.55 40.22 3.81
CA LYS A 42 4.29 40.49 2.38
C LYS A 42 3.94 39.26 1.52
N GLY A 43 3.99 38.06 2.09
CA GLY A 43 3.70 36.81 1.37
C GLY A 43 2.53 36.00 1.94
N LEU A 44 1.89 36.42 3.02
CA LEU A 44 0.85 35.67 3.72
C LEU A 44 -0.54 36.26 3.50
N ALA A 45 -1.49 35.42 3.09
CA ALA A 45 -2.91 35.76 3.04
C ALA A 45 -3.72 34.92 4.03
N GLU A 46 -4.44 35.56 4.95
CA GLU A 46 -5.46 34.91 5.77
C GLU A 46 -6.78 34.84 4.99
N VAL A 47 -7.35 33.64 4.87
CA VAL A 47 -8.49 33.37 3.98
C VAL A 47 -9.62 32.72 4.77
N SER A 48 -10.78 33.38 4.77
CA SER A 48 -12.04 32.90 5.37
C SER A 48 -13.15 32.64 4.34
N THR A 49 -12.95 33.04 3.08
CA THR A 49 -13.95 32.85 2.00
C THR A 49 -13.32 32.31 0.70
N PRO A 50 -14.11 31.67 -0.17
CA PRO A 50 -13.63 31.22 -1.49
C PRO A 50 -13.10 32.35 -2.38
N GLU A 51 -13.68 33.56 -2.30
CA GLU A 51 -13.24 34.72 -3.07
C GLU A 51 -11.85 35.20 -2.62
N GLN A 52 -11.60 35.16 -1.31
CA GLN A 52 -10.28 35.45 -0.75
C GLN A 52 -9.26 34.38 -1.16
N LEU A 53 -9.65 33.11 -1.18
CA LEU A 53 -8.80 32.02 -1.68
C LEU A 53 -8.42 32.27 -3.15
N LYS A 54 -9.41 32.57 -4.00
CA LYS A 54 -9.20 32.89 -5.41
C LYS A 54 -8.25 34.06 -5.59
N ALA A 55 -8.46 35.16 -4.87
CA ALA A 55 -7.59 36.34 -4.93
C ALA A 55 -6.15 36.00 -4.51
N ALA A 56 -5.99 35.24 -3.43
CA ALA A 56 -4.68 34.82 -2.94
C ALA A 56 -3.97 33.87 -3.91
N LEU A 57 -4.68 32.99 -4.61
CA LEU A 57 -4.11 32.04 -5.58
C LEU A 57 -3.62 32.71 -6.87
N ILE A 58 -4.16 33.87 -7.25
CA ILE A 58 -3.76 34.61 -8.46
C ILE A 58 -2.74 35.72 -8.19
N ASP A 59 -2.61 36.18 -6.94
CA ASP A 59 -1.67 37.23 -6.58
C ASP A 59 -0.24 36.67 -6.53
N SER A 60 0.65 37.12 -7.41
CA SER A 60 2.03 36.65 -7.45
C SER A 60 2.89 37.08 -6.26
N SER A 61 2.45 38.06 -5.46
CA SER A 61 3.14 38.48 -4.25
C SER A 61 2.86 37.58 -3.04
N ILE A 62 1.72 36.88 -3.04
CA ILE A 62 1.36 35.92 -2.00
C ILE A 62 2.07 34.59 -2.26
N THR A 63 2.67 33.98 -1.25
CA THR A 63 3.30 32.65 -1.31
C THR A 63 2.71 31.69 -0.29
N GLU A 64 2.06 32.21 0.74
CA GLU A 64 1.45 31.46 1.83
C GLU A 64 -0.02 31.87 2.02
N ILE A 65 -0.87 30.87 2.23
CA ILE A 65 -2.31 31.04 2.39
C ILE A 65 -2.71 30.28 3.65
N SER A 66 -3.31 30.96 4.62
CA SER A 66 -3.71 30.37 5.90
C SER A 66 -5.23 30.38 6.01
N LEU A 67 -5.84 29.19 5.99
CA LEU A 67 -7.29 29.06 6.13
C LEU A 67 -7.69 29.41 7.56
N GLN A 68 -8.73 30.23 7.68
CA GLN A 68 -9.35 30.66 8.94
C GLN A 68 -10.76 30.10 9.14
N ASN A 69 -11.29 29.43 8.10
CA ASN A 69 -12.59 28.79 8.12
C ASN A 69 -12.62 27.66 7.08
N ASP A 70 -13.61 26.78 7.23
CA ASP A 70 -13.98 25.85 6.18
C ASP A 70 -14.47 26.63 4.94
N LEU A 71 -14.09 26.16 3.75
CA LEU A 71 -14.41 26.82 2.49
C LEU A 71 -15.29 25.92 1.60
N ASP A 72 -16.37 26.47 1.08
CA ASP A 72 -17.20 25.85 0.04
C ASP A 72 -16.96 26.56 -1.29
N LEU A 73 -16.25 25.94 -2.24
CA LEU A 73 -15.99 26.57 -3.54
C LEU A 73 -17.30 26.88 -4.28
N LYS A 74 -17.31 28.03 -4.96
CA LYS A 74 -18.46 28.54 -5.73
C LYS A 74 -18.22 28.60 -7.23
N GLU A 75 -16.97 28.46 -7.64
CA GLU A 75 -16.53 28.47 -9.03
C GLU A 75 -15.18 27.77 -9.16
N THR A 76 -14.82 27.38 -10.38
CA THR A 76 -13.47 26.93 -10.70
C THR A 76 -12.49 28.10 -10.64
N ILE A 77 -11.38 27.91 -9.95
CA ILE A 77 -10.29 28.88 -9.80
C ILE A 77 -9.15 28.52 -10.75
N LEU A 78 -8.66 29.51 -11.50
CA LEU A 78 -7.45 29.38 -12.33
C LEU A 78 -6.28 29.97 -11.56
N ALA A 79 -5.47 29.13 -10.92
CA ALA A 79 -4.29 29.54 -10.17
C ALA A 79 -3.12 29.76 -11.15
N ASN A 80 -2.67 31.01 -11.27
CA ASN A 80 -1.65 31.43 -12.25
C ASN A 80 -0.33 31.90 -11.60
N ALA A 81 -0.08 31.52 -10.35
CA ALA A 81 1.14 31.82 -9.63
C ALA A 81 2.02 30.57 -9.48
N LYS A 82 3.35 30.76 -9.48
CA LYS A 82 4.31 29.64 -9.45
C LYS A 82 4.39 28.93 -8.10
N ASN A 83 4.37 29.65 -6.97
CA ASN A 83 4.61 29.03 -5.66
C ASN A 83 3.48 29.39 -4.69
N LYS A 84 2.82 28.39 -4.11
CA LYS A 84 1.80 28.56 -3.07
C LYS A 84 1.90 27.47 -2.03
N THR A 85 1.88 27.85 -0.76
CA THR A 85 1.66 26.93 0.36
C THR A 85 0.33 27.28 1.01
N ILE A 86 -0.55 26.30 1.13
CA ILE A 86 -1.86 26.45 1.76
C ILE A 86 -1.84 25.67 3.07
N TYR A 87 -1.90 26.40 4.17
CA TYR A 87 -2.06 25.87 5.51
C TYR A 87 -3.55 25.76 5.80
N GLY A 88 -4.05 24.53 5.88
CA GLY A 88 -5.43 24.24 6.20
C GLY A 88 -5.79 24.56 7.66
N ASN A 89 -4.82 24.50 8.59
CA ASN A 89 -5.06 24.67 10.03
C ASN A 89 -6.21 23.79 10.55
N ASN A 90 -6.35 22.57 10.02
CA ASN A 90 -7.46 21.63 10.26
C ASN A 90 -8.82 22.04 9.70
N HIS A 91 -8.90 23.11 8.89
CA HIS A 91 -10.08 23.43 8.10
C HIS A 91 -10.20 22.53 6.87
N LYS A 92 -11.36 22.58 6.23
CA LYS A 92 -11.64 21.86 4.98
C LYS A 92 -11.84 22.77 3.77
N ILE A 93 -11.52 22.25 2.60
CA ILE A 93 -12.03 22.74 1.32
C ILE A 93 -13.04 21.71 0.80
N ASN A 94 -14.31 22.09 0.81
CA ASN A 94 -15.34 21.42 0.04
C ASN A 94 -15.28 21.95 -1.40
N ALA A 95 -14.82 21.11 -2.32
CA ALA A 95 -14.63 21.48 -3.71
C ALA A 95 -15.97 21.72 -4.42
N ASN A 96 -17.08 21.13 -3.94
CA ASN A 96 -18.41 21.30 -4.51
C ASN A 96 -18.43 21.10 -6.05
N LEU A 97 -17.68 20.09 -6.51
CA LEU A 97 -17.42 19.76 -7.93
C LEU A 97 -16.74 20.86 -8.76
N PHE A 98 -16.21 21.90 -8.11
CA PHE A 98 -15.34 22.89 -8.73
C PHE A 98 -13.87 22.52 -8.57
N GLN A 99 -13.03 23.17 -9.37
CA GLN A 99 -11.61 22.86 -9.48
C GLN A 99 -10.74 24.07 -9.09
N ILE A 100 -9.50 23.79 -8.74
CA ILE A 100 -8.39 24.74 -8.71
C ILE A 100 -7.38 24.26 -9.76
N LYS A 101 -7.50 24.78 -10.97
CA LYS A 101 -6.58 24.45 -12.07
C LYS A 101 -5.32 25.29 -11.96
N VAL A 102 -4.16 24.66 -11.87
CA VAL A 102 -2.87 25.34 -11.97
C VAL A 102 -2.54 25.55 -13.45
N THR A 103 -2.34 26.80 -13.85
CA THR A 103 -2.20 27.17 -15.29
C THR A 103 -0.80 27.63 -15.66
N VAL A 104 0.20 27.39 -14.81
CA VAL A 104 1.59 27.82 -15.03
C VAL A 104 2.54 26.63 -14.86
N GLU A 105 3.49 26.51 -15.77
CA GLU A 105 4.57 25.52 -15.71
C GLU A 105 5.49 25.70 -14.49
N ASP A 106 6.12 24.61 -14.07
CA ASP A 106 7.02 24.53 -12.92
C ASP A 106 6.41 24.96 -11.58
N ALA A 107 5.09 25.10 -11.50
CA ALA A 107 4.44 25.56 -10.29
C ALA A 107 4.60 24.55 -9.14
N GLN A 108 4.92 25.05 -7.95
CA GLN A 108 5.04 24.30 -6.71
C GLN A 108 3.88 24.69 -5.80
N ILE A 109 2.90 23.81 -5.68
CA ILE A 109 1.75 23.98 -4.79
C ILE A 109 1.92 23.04 -3.61
N ALA A 110 1.73 23.53 -2.39
CA ALA A 110 1.79 22.73 -1.17
C ALA A 110 0.48 22.85 -0.39
N LEU A 111 -0.02 21.72 0.11
CA LEU A 111 -1.21 21.61 0.95
C LEU A 111 -0.82 20.97 2.28
N LYS A 112 -1.12 21.64 3.39
CA LYS A 112 -0.73 21.17 4.72
C LYS A 112 -1.90 21.17 5.68
N ASP A 113 -2.05 20.09 6.46
CA ASP A 113 -3.03 19.98 7.55
C ASP A 113 -4.45 20.38 7.13
N ILE A 114 -4.94 19.78 6.03
CA ILE A 114 -6.18 20.16 5.37
C ILE A 114 -7.04 18.95 5.03
N LYS A 115 -8.37 19.14 5.08
CA LYS A 115 -9.34 18.16 4.59
C LYS A 115 -9.92 18.59 3.24
N ILE A 116 -10.13 17.64 2.33
CA ILE A 116 -10.68 17.91 1.00
C ILE A 116 -11.83 16.94 0.72
N GLU A 117 -12.95 17.44 0.19
CA GLU A 117 -14.13 16.63 -0.13
C GLU A 117 -14.87 17.12 -1.38
N ASN A 118 -15.77 16.28 -1.90
CA ASN A 118 -16.71 16.58 -3.00
C ASN A 118 -16.04 17.13 -4.27
N THR A 119 -14.91 16.54 -4.68
CA THR A 119 -14.23 16.86 -5.93
C THR A 119 -14.92 16.26 -7.14
N ASP A 120 -14.69 16.84 -8.32
CA ASP A 120 -15.04 16.25 -9.60
C ASP A 120 -13.95 15.27 -10.10
N ASN A 121 -14.06 14.83 -11.35
CA ASN A 121 -13.19 13.83 -11.97
C ASN A 121 -11.76 14.32 -12.25
N TYR A 122 -11.43 15.57 -11.96
CA TYR A 122 -10.04 16.07 -12.02
C TYR A 122 -9.42 16.23 -10.63
N GLY A 123 -10.25 16.30 -9.58
CA GLY A 123 -9.80 16.63 -8.23
C GLY A 123 -9.87 18.11 -7.90
N VAL A 124 -9.49 18.46 -6.66
CA VAL A 124 -9.53 19.86 -6.21
C VAL A 124 -8.37 20.67 -6.78
N PHE A 125 -7.17 20.10 -6.83
CA PHE A 125 -5.99 20.71 -7.44
C PHE A 125 -5.58 19.82 -8.60
N TRP A 126 -5.43 20.38 -9.79
CA TRP A 126 -4.98 19.61 -10.95
C TRP A 126 -4.22 20.50 -11.95
N SER A 127 -3.45 19.87 -12.84
CA SER A 127 -2.67 20.58 -13.85
C SER A 127 -2.33 19.71 -15.03
N ASP A 128 -2.46 20.28 -16.23
CA ASP A 128 -1.90 19.76 -17.48
C ASP A 128 -0.57 20.43 -17.87
N GLN A 129 -0.04 21.32 -17.01
CA GLN A 129 1.20 22.05 -17.28
C GLN A 129 2.43 21.21 -16.93
N PRO A 130 3.54 21.37 -17.69
CA PRO A 130 4.79 20.67 -17.41
C PRO A 130 5.35 21.00 -16.02
N ASN A 131 5.94 20.00 -15.38
CA ASN A 131 6.74 20.11 -14.15
C ASN A 131 5.99 20.71 -12.94
N VAL A 132 4.66 20.72 -12.95
CA VAL A 132 3.89 21.13 -11.77
C VAL A 132 4.03 20.07 -10.68
N VAL A 133 4.32 20.50 -9.46
CA VAL A 133 4.43 19.64 -8.28
C VAL A 133 3.36 20.03 -7.29
N LEU A 134 2.55 19.05 -6.88
CA LEU A 134 1.63 19.15 -5.76
C LEU A 134 2.26 18.42 -4.57
N ASN A 135 2.64 19.17 -3.54
CA ASN A 135 3.15 18.65 -2.29
C ASN A 135 1.99 18.55 -1.29
N VAL A 136 1.80 17.41 -0.66
CA VAL A 136 0.75 17.21 0.35
C VAL A 136 1.38 16.73 1.65
N GLU A 137 0.97 17.32 2.76
CA GLU A 137 1.43 16.96 4.11
C GLU A 137 0.22 16.94 5.05
N ASN A 138 -0.06 15.79 5.69
CA ASN A 138 -1.19 15.63 6.60
C ASN A 138 -2.54 15.99 5.96
N VAL A 139 -2.85 15.33 4.84
CA VAL A 139 -4.07 15.59 4.06
C VAL A 139 -5.03 14.40 4.16
N ASP A 140 -6.30 14.69 4.45
CA ASP A 140 -7.40 13.72 4.44
C ASP A 140 -8.37 14.06 3.31
N PHE A 141 -8.52 13.14 2.37
CA PHE A 141 -9.43 13.23 1.24
C PHE A 141 -10.46 12.10 1.30
N GLU A 142 -11.72 12.49 1.40
CA GLU A 142 -12.87 11.58 1.41
C GLU A 142 -14.01 12.12 0.56
N ASN A 143 -14.89 11.23 0.09
CA ASN A 143 -16.14 11.58 -0.57
C ASN A 143 -16.00 12.44 -1.85
N GLY A 144 -14.86 12.41 -2.53
CA GLY A 144 -14.66 13.05 -3.83
C GLY A 144 -14.47 12.03 -4.95
N HIS A 145 -14.68 12.46 -6.21
CA HIS A 145 -14.54 11.59 -7.37
C HIS A 145 -13.09 11.17 -7.62
N GLN A 146 -12.15 12.12 -7.51
CA GLN A 146 -10.69 11.94 -7.68
C GLN A 146 -9.94 12.92 -6.76
N PHE A 147 -8.73 12.60 -6.30
CA PHE A 147 -7.93 13.57 -5.53
C PHE A 147 -7.28 14.63 -6.42
N THR A 148 -6.55 14.19 -7.45
CA THR A 148 -5.80 15.06 -8.38
C THR A 148 -5.54 14.37 -9.72
N TYR A 149 -5.45 15.17 -10.78
CA TYR A 149 -5.04 14.78 -12.13
C TYR A 149 -3.79 15.56 -12.58
N LEU A 150 -2.66 14.86 -12.76
CA LEU A 150 -1.34 15.46 -13.05
C LEU A 150 -0.60 14.75 -14.21
N PRO A 151 -1.13 14.76 -15.45
CA PRO A 151 -0.56 14.06 -16.61
C PRO A 151 0.86 14.49 -17.01
N SER A 152 1.34 15.63 -16.53
CA SER A 152 2.70 16.15 -16.79
C SER A 152 3.39 16.67 -15.53
N GLY A 153 2.81 16.36 -14.36
CA GLY A 153 3.27 16.82 -13.06
C GLY A 153 3.61 15.69 -12.09
N GLU A 154 3.79 16.07 -10.84
CA GLU A 154 4.17 15.18 -9.74
C GLU A 154 3.31 15.43 -8.50
N LEU A 155 2.87 14.34 -7.87
CA LEU A 155 2.35 14.36 -6.51
C LEU A 155 3.46 13.91 -5.55
N GLN A 156 3.83 14.77 -4.59
CA GLN A 156 4.75 14.44 -3.51
C GLN A 156 3.98 14.36 -2.19
N VAL A 157 4.14 13.25 -1.47
CA VAL A 157 3.39 12.95 -0.24
C VAL A 157 4.35 12.93 0.95
N ALA A 158 4.09 13.78 1.94
CA ALA A 158 4.74 13.81 3.25
C ALA A 158 3.72 13.55 4.38
N GLY A 159 4.20 13.19 5.56
CA GLY A 159 3.35 12.98 6.74
C GLY A 159 2.29 11.90 6.49
N ASN A 160 1.08 12.12 7.00
CA ASN A 160 -0.04 11.21 6.77
C ASN A 160 -0.88 11.66 5.56
N PHE A 161 -1.18 10.75 4.66
CA PHE A 161 -2.05 11.01 3.52
C PHE A 161 -3.09 9.93 3.38
N LYS A 162 -4.35 10.31 3.50
CA LYS A 162 -5.48 9.42 3.30
C LYS A 162 -6.28 9.92 2.11
N CYS A 163 -6.47 9.05 1.13
CA CYS A 163 -7.16 9.36 -0.10
C CYS A 163 -8.15 8.25 -0.43
N VAL A 164 -9.44 8.56 -0.33
CA VAL A 164 -10.54 7.65 -0.67
C VAL A 164 -11.41 8.30 -1.73
N SER A 165 -11.19 7.91 -3.00
CA SER A 165 -12.02 8.32 -4.12
C SER A 165 -13.26 7.42 -4.26
N ASN A 166 -14.36 7.96 -4.79
CA ASN A 166 -15.63 7.22 -4.94
C ASN A 166 -16.09 7.02 -6.40
N LEU A 167 -15.36 7.56 -7.38
CA LEU A 167 -15.71 7.46 -8.80
C LEU A 167 -14.51 7.07 -9.67
N GLU A 168 -13.43 7.85 -9.61
CA GLU A 168 -12.21 7.69 -10.41
C GLU A 168 -11.04 7.19 -9.53
N GLU A 169 -9.82 7.20 -10.07
CA GLU A 169 -8.62 6.83 -9.35
C GLU A 169 -8.39 7.69 -8.10
N ALA A 170 -7.69 7.14 -7.11
CA ALA A 170 -7.17 7.95 -6.01
C ALA A 170 -6.11 8.94 -6.54
N PHE A 171 -5.35 8.54 -7.56
CA PHE A 171 -4.42 9.41 -8.28
C PHE A 171 -4.28 8.99 -9.73
N GLN A 172 -4.34 9.97 -10.64
CA GLN A 172 -3.97 9.79 -12.03
C GLN A 172 -2.93 10.85 -12.43
N GLY A 173 -1.76 10.42 -12.88
CA GLY A 173 -0.70 11.37 -13.24
C GLY A 173 0.63 10.75 -13.63
N ASN A 174 1.65 11.60 -13.82
CA ASN A 174 2.95 11.17 -14.35
C ASN A 174 3.94 10.73 -13.28
N LYS A 175 4.02 11.46 -12.16
CA LYS A 175 4.94 11.12 -11.07
C LYS A 175 4.24 11.07 -9.73
N LEU A 176 4.56 10.06 -8.95
CA LEU A 176 4.16 9.92 -7.55
C LEU A 176 5.38 9.63 -6.70
N THR A 177 5.63 10.47 -5.71
CA THR A 177 6.72 10.29 -4.76
C THR A 177 6.15 10.27 -3.34
N ILE A 178 6.22 9.11 -2.68
CA ILE A 178 5.96 9.01 -1.24
C ILE A 178 7.29 9.26 -0.53
N LEU A 179 7.41 10.42 0.11
CA LEU A 179 8.65 10.87 0.74
C LEU A 179 9.02 9.99 1.95
N PRO A 180 10.31 9.95 2.35
CA PRO A 180 10.74 9.14 3.47
C PRO A 180 9.92 9.36 4.74
N ASN A 181 9.58 8.27 5.43
CA ASN A 181 8.73 8.24 6.63
C ASN A 181 7.26 8.66 6.43
N ALA A 182 6.80 8.96 5.21
CA ALA A 182 5.40 9.27 4.97
C ALA A 182 4.53 8.00 4.99
N ILE A 183 3.25 8.17 5.32
CA ILE A 183 2.24 7.11 5.35
C ILE A 183 1.12 7.50 4.40
N ALA A 184 0.98 6.78 3.30
CA ALA A 184 -0.01 7.03 2.27
C ALA A 184 -0.99 5.85 2.14
N ASP A 185 -2.29 6.13 2.22
CA ASP A 185 -3.38 5.19 1.97
C ASP A 185 -4.25 5.71 0.83
N MET A 186 -4.19 5.07 -0.32
CA MET A 186 -4.83 5.50 -1.56
C MET A 186 -5.81 4.43 -2.06
N ARG A 187 -7.10 4.74 -2.04
CA ARG A 187 -8.16 3.77 -2.33
C ARG A 187 -9.18 4.33 -3.31
N ALA A 188 -9.40 3.60 -4.40
CA ALA A 188 -10.58 3.80 -5.24
C ALA A 188 -11.71 2.91 -4.73
N ARG A 189 -12.73 3.51 -4.10
CA ARG A 189 -13.94 2.86 -3.60
C ARG A 189 -15.12 3.13 -4.53
N VAL A 190 -15.17 2.43 -5.64
CA VAL A 190 -16.31 2.53 -6.54
C VAL A 190 -17.37 1.52 -6.10
N GLY A 191 -18.52 2.02 -5.64
CA GLY A 191 -19.71 1.22 -5.41
C GLY A 191 -20.35 0.80 -6.73
N TYR A 192 -20.92 -0.41 -6.77
CA TYR A 192 -21.77 -0.87 -7.86
C TYR A 192 -22.87 0.19 -8.15
N PRO A 193 -23.19 0.54 -9.43
CA PRO A 193 -22.93 -0.20 -10.66
C PRO A 193 -21.79 0.34 -11.56
N ASN A 194 -20.92 1.22 -11.04
CA ASN A 194 -19.93 1.93 -11.87
C ASN A 194 -18.66 1.11 -12.21
N PRO A 195 -17.89 1.50 -13.25
CA PRO A 195 -16.87 0.67 -13.87
C PRO A 195 -15.71 0.36 -12.92
N ALA A 196 -14.96 -0.67 -13.30
CA ALA A 196 -13.75 -1.07 -12.60
C ALA A 196 -12.68 0.03 -12.77
N THR A 197 -12.13 0.50 -11.67
CA THR A 197 -11.24 1.68 -11.60
C THR A 197 -9.94 1.31 -10.91
N ASN A 198 -8.84 1.93 -11.36
CA ASN A 198 -7.53 1.68 -10.75
C ASN A 198 -7.40 2.42 -9.41
N GLY A 199 -6.56 1.94 -8.50
CA GLY A 199 -6.18 2.73 -7.33
C GLY A 199 -5.35 3.94 -7.76
N ILE A 200 -4.32 3.67 -8.56
CA ILE A 200 -3.43 4.64 -9.17
C ILE A 200 -3.31 4.34 -10.67
N ASP A 201 -3.47 5.34 -11.53
CA ASP A 201 -3.24 5.25 -12.97
C ASP A 201 -2.10 6.19 -13.40
N MET A 202 -0.99 5.58 -13.81
CA MET A 202 0.21 6.31 -14.20
C MET A 202 0.21 6.57 -15.71
N ILE A 203 0.21 7.84 -16.09
CA ILE A 203 0.09 8.32 -17.48
C ILE A 203 1.20 9.32 -17.82
N GLY A 204 1.36 9.66 -19.10
CA GLY A 204 2.37 10.63 -19.53
C GLY A 204 3.69 9.99 -19.98
N THR A 205 4.74 10.80 -20.03
CA THR A 205 6.05 10.39 -20.57
C THR A 205 6.98 9.95 -19.45
N ASN A 206 7.45 8.70 -19.54
CA ASN A 206 8.31 8.04 -18.54
C ASN A 206 7.77 8.19 -17.11
N PRO A 207 6.55 7.67 -16.85
CA PRO A 207 5.94 7.81 -15.54
C PRO A 207 6.80 7.15 -14.46
N ASN A 208 6.71 7.67 -13.24
CA ASN A 208 7.50 7.20 -12.12
C ASN A 208 6.69 7.12 -10.83
N VAL A 209 6.86 6.02 -10.10
CA VAL A 209 6.38 5.85 -8.74
C VAL A 209 7.56 5.54 -7.85
N THR A 210 7.79 6.35 -6.82
CA THR A 210 8.86 6.14 -5.84
C THR A 210 8.28 6.11 -4.43
N ILE A 211 8.55 5.04 -3.70
CA ILE A 211 8.24 4.91 -2.27
C ILE A 211 9.56 4.99 -1.52
N GLY A 212 9.80 6.09 -0.80
CA GLY A 212 11.06 6.34 -0.10
C GLY A 212 11.27 5.46 1.13
N GLU A 213 12.51 5.48 1.64
CA GLU A 213 12.89 4.74 2.85
C GLU A 213 11.96 5.02 4.05
N ASN A 214 11.60 3.95 4.77
CA ASN A 214 10.67 3.97 5.92
C ASN A 214 9.28 4.55 5.62
N ALA A 215 8.97 4.88 4.36
CA ALA A 215 7.63 5.27 3.97
C ALA A 215 6.74 4.04 3.80
N SER A 216 5.43 4.25 3.84
CA SER A 216 4.44 3.21 3.52
C SER A 216 3.43 3.72 2.51
N LEU A 217 3.11 2.88 1.53
CA LEU A 217 2.08 3.11 0.54
C LEU A 217 1.14 1.91 0.51
N ASN A 218 -0.12 2.11 0.87
CA ASN A 218 -1.21 1.18 0.65
C ASN A 218 -2.06 1.64 -0.54
N VAL A 219 -2.29 0.74 -1.49
CA VAL A 219 -3.08 1.02 -2.69
C VAL A 219 -4.18 -0.01 -2.87
N GLN A 220 -5.41 0.46 -3.07
CA GLN A 220 -6.54 -0.41 -3.38
C GLN A 220 -7.30 0.13 -4.60
N GLY A 221 -7.50 -0.73 -5.60
CA GLY A 221 -8.34 -0.42 -6.76
C GLY A 221 -9.38 -1.50 -7.03
N THR A 222 -10.54 -1.10 -7.55
CA THR A 222 -11.62 -2.03 -7.90
C THR A 222 -11.28 -2.85 -9.16
N LEU A 223 -10.41 -2.33 -10.04
CA LEU A 223 -9.75 -3.07 -11.12
C LEU A 223 -8.31 -3.43 -10.74
N HIS A 224 -7.36 -2.55 -11.03
CA HIS A 224 -5.95 -2.72 -10.68
C HIS A 224 -5.58 -1.87 -9.47
N GLY A 225 -4.60 -2.29 -8.68
CA GLY A 225 -4.04 -1.41 -7.66
C GLY A 225 -3.27 -0.26 -8.32
N ILE A 226 -2.22 -0.60 -9.06
CA ILE A 226 -1.40 0.34 -9.84
C ILE A 226 -1.44 -0.07 -11.32
N HIS A 227 -1.75 0.88 -12.20
CA HIS A 227 -1.85 0.67 -13.64
C HIS A 227 -0.93 1.60 -14.43
N ASN A 228 -0.39 1.12 -15.56
CA ASN A 228 0.33 1.92 -16.54
C ASN A 228 0.35 1.26 -17.93
N ASN A 229 0.36 2.08 -18.99
CA ASN A 229 0.40 1.65 -20.39
C ASN A 229 1.78 1.57 -21.06
N SER A 230 2.84 2.16 -20.49
CA SER A 230 4.24 1.97 -20.95
C SER A 230 5.25 2.79 -20.12
N ASN A 231 6.52 2.35 -20.17
CA ASN A 231 7.70 3.08 -19.69
C ASN A 231 7.64 3.52 -18.21
N LEU A 232 6.87 2.82 -17.37
CA LEU A 232 6.84 3.10 -15.95
C LEU A 232 8.12 2.62 -15.28
N THR A 233 8.69 3.46 -14.42
CA THR A 233 9.65 3.02 -13.40
C THR A 233 8.96 3.06 -12.03
N LEU A 234 8.74 1.90 -11.41
CA LEU A 234 8.28 1.79 -10.02
C LEU A 234 9.44 1.34 -9.13
N THR A 235 9.78 2.15 -8.12
CA THR A 235 10.81 1.84 -7.13
C THR A 235 10.22 1.86 -5.73
N ASN A 236 10.37 0.75 -5.00
CA ASN A 236 10.00 0.64 -3.60
C ASN A 236 11.25 0.51 -2.71
N GLU A 237 11.51 1.53 -1.90
CA GLU A 237 12.53 1.56 -0.84
C GLU A 237 11.91 1.46 0.57
N GLY A 238 10.57 1.49 0.66
CA GLY A 238 9.82 1.42 1.92
C GLY A 238 8.92 0.19 2.01
N ALA A 239 7.69 0.40 2.48
CA ALA A 239 6.64 -0.61 2.55
C ALA A 239 5.57 -0.36 1.49
N LEU A 240 5.28 -1.37 0.67
CA LEU A 240 4.29 -1.29 -0.40
C LEU A 240 3.23 -2.40 -0.26
N GLU A 241 1.99 -2.01 -0.01
CA GLU A 241 0.84 -2.90 -0.07
C GLU A 241 -0.05 -2.52 -1.25
N VAL A 242 -0.35 -3.49 -2.12
CA VAL A 242 -1.16 -3.25 -3.31
C VAL A 242 -2.19 -4.35 -3.47
N HIS A 243 -3.45 -3.94 -3.60
CA HIS A 243 -4.56 -4.83 -3.86
C HIS A 243 -5.37 -4.41 -5.09
N GLY A 244 -5.53 -5.33 -6.05
CA GLY A 244 -6.46 -5.19 -7.17
C GLY A 244 -7.63 -6.16 -7.02
N PHE A 245 -8.83 -5.67 -6.74
CA PHE A 245 -10.00 -6.53 -6.46
C PHE A 245 -10.50 -7.27 -7.70
N GLY A 246 -10.66 -6.56 -8.83
CA GLY A 246 -11.15 -7.12 -10.09
C GLY A 246 -10.05 -7.55 -11.07
N GLY A 247 -8.83 -7.05 -10.89
CA GLY A 247 -7.71 -7.16 -11.81
C GLY A 247 -6.39 -7.51 -11.11
N SER A 248 -5.26 -7.23 -11.75
CA SER A 248 -3.94 -7.42 -11.16
C SER A 248 -3.62 -6.37 -10.11
N ALA A 249 -2.80 -6.69 -9.11
CA ALA A 249 -2.36 -5.68 -8.14
C ALA A 249 -1.53 -4.59 -8.84
N ILE A 250 -0.52 -5.01 -9.63
CA ILE A 250 0.28 -4.13 -10.47
C ILE A 250 0.13 -4.60 -11.92
N SER A 251 -0.34 -3.72 -12.80
CA SER A 251 -0.51 -3.96 -14.24
C SER A 251 0.26 -2.91 -15.02
N VAL A 252 1.35 -3.31 -15.64
CA VAL A 252 2.26 -2.40 -16.35
C VAL A 252 2.58 -2.94 -17.74
N ASP A 253 2.71 -2.05 -18.71
CA ASP A 253 2.94 -2.44 -20.10
C ASP A 253 4.42 -2.28 -20.50
N ASN A 254 4.67 -2.21 -21.81
CA ASN A 254 5.99 -2.32 -22.42
C ASN A 254 7.03 -1.35 -21.84
N ASN A 255 8.27 -1.85 -21.75
CA ASN A 255 9.47 -1.10 -21.35
C ASN A 255 9.39 -0.52 -19.93
N SER A 256 8.57 -1.12 -19.08
CA SER A 256 8.47 -0.72 -17.67
C SER A 256 9.49 -1.48 -16.82
N SER A 257 9.78 -0.97 -15.64
CA SER A 257 10.55 -1.67 -14.62
C SER A 257 9.93 -1.53 -13.24
N VAL A 258 10.02 -2.60 -12.45
CA VAL A 258 9.49 -2.68 -11.09
C VAL A 258 10.62 -3.18 -10.18
N HIS A 259 11.05 -2.32 -9.26
CA HIS A 259 12.22 -2.55 -8.41
C HIS A 259 11.83 -2.51 -6.93
N PHE A 260 12.06 -3.63 -6.24
CA PHE A 260 11.96 -3.72 -4.79
C PHE A 260 13.37 -3.63 -4.22
N ALA A 261 13.73 -2.47 -3.69
CA ALA A 261 15.07 -2.15 -3.23
C ALA A 261 15.42 -2.90 -1.95
N SER A 262 16.71 -2.90 -1.59
CA SER A 262 17.19 -3.58 -0.40
C SER A 262 16.49 -3.08 0.87
N GLY A 263 16.07 -4.02 1.72
CA GLY A 263 15.36 -3.72 2.96
C GLY A 263 13.88 -3.35 2.80
N SER A 264 13.39 -3.16 1.56
CA SER A 264 11.98 -2.86 1.31
C SER A 264 11.07 -4.03 1.65
N THR A 265 9.79 -3.75 1.92
CA THR A 265 8.76 -4.77 2.13
C THR A 265 7.63 -4.60 1.13
N SER A 266 7.06 -5.70 0.66
CA SER A 266 5.93 -5.67 -0.27
C SER A 266 4.93 -6.79 -0.05
N LYS A 267 3.65 -6.43 -0.09
CA LYS A 267 2.50 -7.33 -0.07
C LYS A 267 1.61 -7.04 -1.27
N ILE A 268 1.63 -7.95 -2.24
CA ILE A 268 1.02 -7.74 -3.56
C ILE A 268 -0.08 -8.78 -3.76
N SER A 269 -1.31 -8.35 -4.03
CA SER A 269 -2.45 -9.28 -4.16
C SER A 269 -3.49 -8.85 -5.19
N GLY A 270 -3.95 -9.80 -5.99
CA GLY A 270 -5.01 -9.58 -6.97
C GLY A 270 -5.32 -10.83 -7.77
N SER A 271 -6.02 -10.70 -8.89
CA SER A 271 -6.20 -11.80 -9.85
C SER A 271 -4.84 -12.34 -10.32
N THR A 272 -3.89 -11.44 -10.55
CA THR A 272 -2.45 -11.67 -10.66
C THR A 272 -1.76 -10.67 -9.77
N GLY A 273 -0.63 -11.05 -9.16
CA GLY A 273 0.16 -10.11 -8.36
C GLY A 273 0.72 -9.00 -9.24
N ILE A 274 1.60 -9.38 -10.18
CA ILE A 274 2.21 -8.44 -11.13
C ILE A 274 2.05 -9.00 -12.54
N VAL A 275 1.51 -8.19 -13.46
CA VAL A 275 1.54 -8.45 -14.90
C VAL A 275 2.30 -7.32 -15.59
N GLY A 276 3.41 -7.69 -16.23
CA GLY A 276 4.22 -6.84 -17.09
C GLY A 276 4.18 -7.38 -18.52
N LYS A 277 4.10 -6.55 -19.57
CA LYS A 277 4.29 -7.07 -20.95
C LYS A 277 5.77 -7.30 -21.24
N ASN A 278 6.57 -6.24 -21.39
CA ASN A 278 8.02 -6.31 -21.54
C ASN A 278 8.65 -5.55 -20.37
N THR A 279 8.59 -6.16 -19.18
CA THR A 279 8.86 -5.48 -17.91
C THR A 279 9.94 -6.20 -17.13
N ASP A 280 10.94 -5.48 -16.66
CA ASP A 280 11.91 -6.05 -15.74
C ASP A 280 11.43 -5.90 -14.30
N ILE A 281 11.34 -7.02 -13.58
CA ILE A 281 10.94 -7.10 -12.19
C ILE A 281 12.16 -7.56 -11.40
N THR A 282 12.60 -6.79 -10.41
CA THR A 282 13.78 -7.10 -9.61
C THR A 282 13.48 -6.97 -8.12
N VAL A 283 13.76 -8.03 -7.37
CA VAL A 283 13.73 -8.07 -5.91
C VAL A 283 15.17 -8.16 -5.41
N LYS A 284 15.63 -7.09 -4.76
CA LYS A 284 17.01 -6.92 -4.30
C LYS A 284 17.30 -7.68 -3.01
N ASN A 285 18.59 -7.85 -2.73
CA ASN A 285 19.08 -8.38 -1.46
C ASN A 285 18.42 -7.70 -0.25
N GLY A 286 17.88 -8.49 0.69
CA GLY A 286 17.27 -8.04 1.93
C GLY A 286 15.83 -7.55 1.78
N ALA A 287 15.30 -7.44 0.56
CA ALA A 287 13.90 -7.10 0.33
C ALA A 287 12.99 -8.27 0.75
N THR A 288 11.79 -7.94 1.24
CA THR A 288 10.69 -8.87 1.48
C THR A 288 9.64 -8.73 0.39
N PHE A 289 9.35 -9.83 -0.30
CA PHE A 289 8.42 -9.87 -1.42
C PHE A 289 7.37 -10.97 -1.26
N GLU A 290 6.14 -10.56 -0.95
CA GLU A 290 5.00 -11.47 -0.84
C GLU A 290 3.99 -11.17 -1.94
N ALA A 291 3.63 -12.19 -2.73
CA ALA A 291 2.70 -12.02 -3.84
C ALA A 291 1.66 -13.14 -3.91
N ILE A 292 0.40 -12.77 -4.12
CA ILE A 292 -0.74 -13.69 -4.28
C ILE A 292 -1.46 -13.42 -5.61
N GLY A 293 -1.62 -14.48 -6.40
CA GLY A 293 -2.50 -14.52 -7.56
C GLY A 293 -3.64 -15.52 -7.35
N THR A 294 -4.77 -15.32 -8.03
CA THR A 294 -5.94 -16.21 -7.93
C THR A 294 -6.46 -16.69 -9.29
N LYS A 295 -5.92 -16.15 -10.40
CA LYS A 295 -6.32 -16.50 -11.76
C LYS A 295 -5.53 -17.70 -12.30
N ALA A 296 -6.09 -18.36 -13.32
CA ALA A 296 -5.48 -19.45 -14.08
C ALA A 296 -4.32 -18.97 -14.99
N GLN A 297 -3.39 -18.21 -14.43
CA GLN A 297 -2.19 -17.68 -15.08
C GLN A 297 -1.08 -17.52 -14.02
N GLY A 298 0.06 -16.92 -14.37
CA GLY A 298 1.14 -16.66 -13.40
C GLY A 298 0.74 -15.64 -12.33
N THR A 299 1.27 -15.79 -11.11
CA THR A 299 1.16 -14.76 -10.05
C THR A 299 2.04 -13.57 -10.39
N ILE A 300 3.25 -13.84 -10.90
CA ILE A 300 4.14 -12.85 -11.49
C ILE A 300 4.31 -13.21 -12.96
N MET A 301 4.00 -12.27 -13.85
CA MET A 301 4.08 -12.47 -15.29
C MET A 301 4.87 -11.35 -15.95
N SER A 302 5.80 -11.72 -16.84
CA SER A 302 6.51 -10.76 -17.69
C SER A 302 7.03 -11.41 -18.98
N ASN A 303 7.30 -10.63 -20.02
CA ASN A 303 8.19 -11.03 -21.14
C ASN A 303 9.58 -10.38 -21.02
N GLY A 304 9.89 -9.76 -19.88
CA GLY A 304 11.22 -9.28 -19.52
C GLY A 304 11.89 -10.24 -18.53
N LYS A 305 12.70 -9.68 -17.64
CA LYS A 305 13.37 -10.42 -16.58
C LYS A 305 12.55 -10.41 -15.28
N ILE A 306 12.57 -11.52 -14.56
CA ILE A 306 12.08 -11.64 -13.19
C ILE A 306 13.27 -12.12 -12.36
N ILE A 307 13.83 -11.23 -11.54
CA ILE A 307 15.09 -11.45 -10.83
C ILE A 307 14.84 -11.40 -9.33
N PHE A 308 15.17 -12.48 -8.64
CA PHE A 308 15.33 -12.50 -7.20
C PHE A 308 16.82 -12.63 -6.91
N GLU A 309 17.42 -11.53 -6.44
CA GLU A 309 18.85 -11.49 -6.11
C GLU A 309 19.15 -12.34 -4.88
N GLU A 310 20.42 -12.69 -4.73
CA GLU A 310 20.90 -13.36 -3.51
C GLU A 310 20.53 -12.53 -2.27
N GLY A 311 19.85 -13.17 -1.31
CA GLY A 311 19.40 -12.52 -0.07
C GLY A 311 18.01 -11.88 -0.14
N ALA A 312 17.34 -11.92 -1.30
CA ALA A 312 15.92 -11.58 -1.38
C ALA A 312 15.07 -12.63 -0.63
N ASN A 313 14.05 -12.17 0.09
CA ASN A 313 13.09 -13.02 0.80
C ASN A 313 11.78 -13.01 0.05
N PHE A 314 11.33 -14.16 -0.46
CA PHE A 314 10.16 -14.19 -1.33
C PHE A 314 9.20 -15.32 -1.00
N LYS A 315 7.91 -15.01 -1.10
CA LYS A 315 6.80 -15.96 -0.95
C LYS A 315 5.77 -15.64 -2.03
N ILE A 316 5.65 -16.52 -3.00
CA ILE A 316 4.76 -16.33 -4.15
C ILE A 316 3.76 -17.46 -4.16
N VAL A 317 2.48 -17.11 -4.22
CA VAL A 317 1.36 -18.04 -4.12
C VAL A 317 0.40 -17.80 -5.26
N ASN A 318 0.05 -18.86 -5.99
CA ASN A 318 -1.14 -18.89 -6.81
C ASN A 318 -2.21 -19.77 -6.15
N ASN A 319 -3.30 -19.15 -5.71
CA ASN A 319 -4.43 -19.79 -5.07
C ASN A 319 -5.63 -19.91 -6.03
N ASN A 320 -5.38 -20.22 -7.29
CA ASN A 320 -6.44 -20.47 -8.26
C ASN A 320 -7.24 -21.73 -7.89
N SER A 321 -8.55 -21.57 -7.70
CA SER A 321 -9.47 -22.64 -7.29
C SER A 321 -9.52 -23.82 -8.28
N GLN A 322 -9.25 -23.57 -9.56
CA GLN A 322 -9.22 -24.59 -10.61
C GLN A 322 -7.86 -25.31 -10.70
N LYS A 323 -6.87 -24.93 -9.89
CA LYS A 323 -5.51 -25.51 -9.86
C LYS A 323 -4.74 -25.35 -11.17
N LEU A 324 -5.08 -24.34 -11.97
CA LEU A 324 -4.47 -24.05 -13.26
C LEU A 324 -3.45 -22.90 -13.20
N GLY A 325 -3.50 -22.07 -12.17
CA GLY A 325 -2.58 -20.97 -11.96
C GLY A 325 -1.20 -21.41 -11.46
N THR A 326 -0.18 -20.60 -11.74
CA THR A 326 1.23 -20.87 -11.43
C THR A 326 1.88 -19.68 -10.72
N ILE A 327 3.07 -19.89 -10.16
CA ILE A 327 3.85 -18.80 -9.55
C ILE A 327 4.38 -17.81 -10.59
N PHE A 328 4.87 -18.32 -11.73
CA PHE A 328 5.47 -17.56 -12.82
C PHE A 328 4.76 -17.83 -14.14
N GLY A 329 4.84 -16.89 -15.07
CA GLY A 329 4.45 -17.07 -16.46
C GLY A 329 4.99 -15.95 -17.35
N SER A 330 4.74 -16.06 -18.66
CA SER A 330 4.92 -14.97 -19.61
C SER A 330 3.59 -14.62 -20.28
N ASN A 331 3.52 -13.47 -20.96
CA ASN A 331 2.36 -13.17 -21.79
C ASN A 331 2.38 -14.02 -23.06
N ILE A 332 1.20 -14.19 -23.66
CA ILE A 332 1.05 -14.92 -24.92
C ILE A 332 1.95 -14.29 -25.99
N GLY A 333 2.76 -15.13 -26.65
CA GLY A 333 3.70 -14.70 -27.69
C GLY A 333 5.02 -14.11 -27.16
N GLY A 334 5.23 -14.06 -25.84
CA GLY A 334 6.46 -13.57 -25.22
C GLY A 334 7.20 -14.61 -24.39
N LYS A 335 8.41 -14.25 -23.94
CA LYS A 335 9.31 -15.10 -23.16
C LYS A 335 9.80 -14.35 -21.93
N ALA A 336 9.68 -14.96 -20.76
CA ALA A 336 10.26 -14.46 -19.52
C ALA A 336 11.64 -15.09 -19.31
N THR A 337 12.58 -14.33 -18.77
CA THR A 337 13.80 -14.89 -18.15
C THR A 337 13.68 -14.78 -16.65
N ILE A 338 13.85 -15.89 -15.94
CA ILE A 338 13.71 -15.96 -14.49
C ILE A 338 15.07 -16.27 -13.90
N GLN A 339 15.49 -15.46 -12.94
CA GLN A 339 16.67 -15.69 -12.11
C GLN A 339 16.21 -15.82 -10.65
N LEU A 340 16.56 -16.94 -10.01
CA LEU A 340 16.25 -17.24 -8.62
C LEU A 340 17.54 -17.57 -7.87
N ASN A 341 17.95 -16.68 -6.97
CA ASN A 341 19.13 -16.88 -6.13
C ASN A 341 18.70 -16.93 -4.66
N SER A 342 18.83 -18.09 -4.03
CA SER A 342 18.51 -18.32 -2.62
C SER A 342 19.60 -19.13 -1.95
N LYS A 343 20.30 -18.51 -1.00
CA LYS A 343 21.28 -19.21 -0.14
C LYS A 343 20.60 -20.30 0.67
N GLU A 344 19.45 -19.98 1.25
CA GLU A 344 18.69 -20.89 2.12
C GLU A 344 17.91 -21.99 1.35
N GLY A 345 18.19 -22.17 0.05
CA GLY A 345 17.47 -23.12 -0.79
C GLY A 345 16.06 -22.65 -1.14
N VAL A 346 15.18 -23.58 -1.55
CA VAL A 346 13.81 -23.27 -1.99
C VAL A 346 12.85 -24.37 -1.54
N LYS A 347 11.67 -24.00 -1.05
CA LYS A 347 10.55 -24.93 -0.81
C LYS A 347 9.42 -24.64 -1.82
N THR A 348 8.85 -25.69 -2.41
CA THR A 348 7.75 -25.56 -3.37
C THR A 348 6.55 -26.44 -3.03
N TRP A 349 5.39 -26.02 -3.52
CA TRP A 349 4.15 -26.79 -3.50
C TRP A 349 3.61 -26.90 -4.92
N VAL A 350 3.12 -28.08 -5.26
CA VAL A 350 2.44 -28.28 -6.54
C VAL A 350 1.14 -27.47 -6.59
N ARG A 351 0.69 -27.09 -7.78
CA ARG A 351 -0.57 -26.35 -7.98
C ARG A 351 -1.73 -27.00 -7.22
N GLY A 352 -2.56 -26.16 -6.59
CA GLY A 352 -3.71 -26.61 -5.80
C GLY A 352 -3.36 -27.14 -4.40
N ARG A 353 -2.07 -27.17 -4.03
CA ARG A 353 -1.58 -27.50 -2.68
C ARG A 353 -0.87 -26.34 -2.00
N ALA A 354 -0.94 -25.14 -2.60
CA ALA A 354 -0.27 -23.93 -2.14
C ALA A 354 -0.63 -23.48 -0.71
N LEU A 355 -1.81 -23.87 -0.21
CA LEU A 355 -2.26 -23.54 1.14
C LEU A 355 -1.86 -24.57 2.20
N LEU A 356 -1.25 -25.69 1.81
CA LEU A 356 -0.77 -26.69 2.75
C LEU A 356 0.49 -26.19 3.47
N GLN A 357 0.69 -26.68 4.69
CA GLN A 357 1.86 -26.31 5.50
C GLN A 357 3.13 -27.00 5.02
N THR A 358 3.05 -28.31 4.73
CA THR A 358 4.21 -29.09 4.32
C THR A 358 4.49 -28.89 2.83
N PRO A 359 5.73 -28.53 2.43
CA PRO A 359 6.12 -28.45 1.01
C PRO A 359 6.10 -29.82 0.34
N ASP A 360 5.83 -29.83 -0.96
CA ASP A 360 5.90 -31.04 -1.76
C ASP A 360 7.34 -31.34 -2.21
N GLN A 361 8.17 -30.30 -2.36
CA GLN A 361 9.60 -30.43 -2.64
C GLN A 361 10.41 -29.43 -1.83
N ILE A 362 11.60 -29.87 -1.40
CA ILE A 362 12.60 -29.05 -0.72
C ILE A 362 13.89 -29.19 -1.52
N TYR A 363 14.36 -28.09 -2.08
CA TYR A 363 15.64 -27.99 -2.76
C TYR A 363 16.63 -27.36 -1.78
N ALA A 364 17.57 -28.16 -1.29
CA ALA A 364 18.53 -27.74 -0.28
C ALA A 364 19.50 -26.65 -0.79
N GLU A 365 20.15 -25.98 0.15
CA GLU A 365 21.04 -24.82 -0.04
C GLU A 365 22.30 -25.13 -0.86
N PRO A 366 22.82 -24.21 -1.69
CA PRO A 366 22.18 -23.02 -2.28
C PRO A 366 21.50 -23.32 -3.63
N VAL A 367 20.47 -22.53 -3.98
CA VAL A 367 19.84 -22.55 -5.31
C VAL A 367 20.15 -21.25 -6.02
N GLU A 368 21.03 -21.30 -7.03
CA GLU A 368 21.24 -20.25 -8.02
C GLU A 368 20.77 -20.79 -9.36
N ALA A 369 19.63 -20.29 -9.84
CA ALA A 369 18.98 -20.82 -11.03
C ALA A 369 18.64 -19.72 -12.04
N GLU A 370 18.85 -20.03 -13.31
CA GLU A 370 18.32 -19.26 -14.44
C GLU A 370 17.54 -20.20 -15.35
N PHE A 371 16.36 -19.79 -15.77
CA PHE A 371 15.57 -20.50 -16.78
C PHE A 371 14.68 -19.51 -17.54
N SER A 372 14.11 -19.96 -18.64
CA SER A 372 13.12 -19.16 -19.36
C SER A 372 11.74 -19.82 -19.36
N LEU A 373 10.70 -19.00 -19.46
CA LEU A 373 9.31 -19.45 -19.57
C LEU A 373 8.62 -18.83 -20.78
N THR A 374 7.83 -19.63 -21.48
CA THR A 374 6.87 -19.16 -22.48
C THR A 374 5.46 -19.63 -22.14
N GLY A 375 4.47 -18.76 -22.28
CA GLY A 375 3.07 -19.07 -22.05
C GLY A 375 2.59 -18.86 -20.61
N ILE A 376 1.30 -19.15 -20.41
CA ILE A 376 0.57 -18.84 -19.18
C ILE A 376 0.18 -20.10 -18.42
N GLY A 377 0.15 -19.97 -17.09
CA GLY A 377 -0.45 -20.94 -16.17
C GLY A 377 0.04 -22.36 -16.41
N SER A 378 -0.90 -23.31 -16.40
CA SER A 378 -0.61 -24.73 -16.47
C SER A 378 0.03 -25.22 -17.77
N THR A 379 -0.07 -24.41 -18.83
CA THR A 379 0.44 -24.71 -20.17
C THR A 379 1.79 -24.05 -20.45
N ALA A 380 2.33 -23.29 -19.50
CA ALA A 380 3.63 -22.66 -19.67
C ALA A 380 4.73 -23.72 -19.92
N VAL A 381 5.69 -23.39 -20.79
CA VAL A 381 6.82 -24.24 -21.15
C VAL A 381 8.08 -23.63 -20.56
N GLN A 382 8.82 -24.45 -19.81
CA GLN A 382 10.13 -24.11 -19.25
C GLN A 382 11.23 -24.59 -20.17
N GLU A 383 12.21 -23.72 -20.42
CA GLU A 383 13.38 -24.01 -21.26
C GLU A 383 14.66 -23.53 -20.57
N MET A 384 15.79 -24.12 -20.96
CA MET A 384 17.14 -23.63 -20.63
C MET A 384 17.39 -23.48 -19.12
N ILE A 385 16.95 -24.45 -18.31
CA ILE A 385 17.27 -24.43 -16.88
C ILE A 385 18.76 -24.70 -16.67
N SER A 386 19.41 -23.77 -15.98
CA SER A 386 20.76 -23.90 -15.42
C SER A 386 20.63 -23.63 -13.93
N SER A 387 21.12 -24.53 -13.09
CA SER A 387 21.10 -24.32 -11.64
C SER A 387 22.33 -24.92 -10.96
N SER A 388 22.81 -24.25 -9.91
CA SER A 388 23.86 -24.75 -9.01
C SER A 388 23.41 -26.00 -8.23
N ASN A 389 22.10 -26.17 -8.06
CA ASN A 389 21.47 -27.30 -7.39
C ASN A 389 20.99 -28.34 -8.42
N GLU A 390 21.49 -29.59 -8.31
CA GLU A 390 21.18 -30.69 -9.24
C GLU A 390 19.71 -31.14 -9.15
N ASP A 391 19.16 -31.25 -7.94
CA ASP A 391 17.76 -31.63 -7.71
C ASP A 391 16.79 -30.59 -8.29
N PHE A 392 17.12 -29.31 -8.16
CA PHE A 392 16.37 -28.21 -8.76
C PHE A 392 16.45 -28.29 -10.29
N SER A 393 17.64 -28.49 -10.85
CA SER A 393 17.83 -28.64 -12.31
C SER A 393 17.04 -29.81 -12.88
N ALA A 394 16.97 -30.93 -12.15
CA ALA A 394 16.29 -32.15 -12.60
C ALA A 394 14.77 -32.12 -12.38
N GLY A 395 14.30 -31.50 -11.29
CA GLY A 395 12.94 -31.66 -10.80
C GLY A 395 12.05 -30.41 -10.87
N PHE A 396 12.62 -29.20 -10.93
CA PHE A 396 11.82 -27.98 -10.89
C PHE A 396 11.14 -27.69 -12.24
N MET A 397 9.82 -27.54 -12.20
CA MET A 397 9.00 -27.19 -13.36
C MET A 397 8.02 -26.07 -12.96
N ALA A 398 8.28 -24.83 -13.37
CA ALA A 398 7.49 -23.67 -12.93
C ALA A 398 5.99 -23.81 -13.25
N ASN A 399 5.64 -24.50 -14.34
CA ASN A 399 4.26 -24.74 -14.71
C ASN A 399 3.52 -25.69 -13.75
N GLN A 400 4.22 -26.44 -12.89
CA GLN A 400 3.64 -27.33 -11.88
C GLN A 400 3.56 -26.70 -10.48
N VAL A 401 4.16 -25.54 -10.28
CA VAL A 401 4.32 -24.94 -8.94
C VAL A 401 3.23 -23.90 -8.67
N GLY A 402 2.47 -24.11 -7.60
CA GLY A 402 1.45 -23.18 -7.10
C GLY A 402 1.95 -22.30 -5.96
N LYS A 403 3.05 -22.67 -5.28
CA LYS A 403 3.71 -21.82 -4.29
C LYS A 403 5.20 -22.08 -4.27
N ILE A 404 5.96 -21.01 -4.09
CA ILE A 404 7.41 -21.05 -3.86
C ILE A 404 7.76 -20.11 -2.70
N ILE A 405 8.69 -20.55 -1.86
CA ILE A 405 9.35 -19.70 -0.87
C ILE A 405 10.87 -19.83 -1.01
N GLY A 406 11.57 -18.72 -0.81
CA GLY A 406 13.03 -18.64 -0.84
C GLY A 406 13.56 -17.50 0.04
N GLY A 407 14.87 -17.41 0.17
CA GLY A 407 15.54 -16.56 1.16
C GLY A 407 15.30 -17.05 2.58
N SER A 408 15.33 -16.13 3.56
CA SER A 408 15.12 -16.48 4.97
C SER A 408 13.74 -17.10 5.26
N PHE A 409 12.77 -16.95 4.35
CA PHE A 409 11.46 -17.56 4.46
C PHE A 409 11.47 -19.09 4.35
N VAL A 410 12.54 -19.70 3.85
CA VAL A 410 12.65 -21.17 3.85
C VAL A 410 12.60 -21.71 5.27
N ASN A 411 13.20 -21.01 6.23
CA ASN A 411 13.25 -21.41 7.63
C ASN A 411 12.09 -20.83 8.47
N ASP A 412 11.19 -20.09 7.83
CA ASP A 412 9.97 -19.57 8.46
C ASP A 412 8.85 -20.61 8.40
N ASP A 413 8.63 -21.30 9.52
CA ASP A 413 7.53 -22.25 9.69
C ASP A 413 6.17 -21.55 9.98
N THR A 414 6.13 -20.21 10.04
CA THR A 414 4.88 -19.46 10.24
C THR A 414 3.89 -19.77 9.11
N PRO A 415 2.68 -20.26 9.44
CA PRO A 415 1.75 -20.74 8.43
C PRO A 415 1.21 -19.54 7.67
N TRP A 416 1.13 -19.63 6.33
CA TRP A 416 0.58 -18.56 5.50
C TRP A 416 -0.86 -18.22 5.87
N LEU A 417 -1.69 -19.26 5.85
CA LEU A 417 -3.06 -19.27 6.35
C LEU A 417 -3.06 -20.20 7.56
N LEU A 418 -3.59 -19.71 8.68
CA LEU A 418 -3.80 -20.54 9.85
C LEU A 418 -5.06 -21.37 9.61
N LEU A 419 -4.89 -22.66 9.28
CA LEU A 419 -6.02 -23.58 9.11
C LEU A 419 -6.73 -23.80 10.45
N PRO A 420 -8.03 -24.15 10.48
CA PRO A 420 -8.70 -24.47 11.74
C PRO A 420 -8.07 -25.69 12.45
N PRO A 421 -8.22 -25.80 13.78
CA PRO A 421 -7.85 -27.02 14.49
C PRO A 421 -8.77 -28.18 14.06
N THR A 422 -8.35 -29.41 14.33
CA THR A 422 -9.19 -30.61 14.17
C THR A 422 -9.78 -31.03 15.51
N ILE A 423 -10.81 -31.87 15.49
CA ILE A 423 -11.39 -32.52 16.68
C ILE A 423 -11.25 -34.02 16.49
N GLN A 424 -10.66 -34.72 17.47
CA GLN A 424 -10.26 -36.12 17.33
C GLN A 424 -11.42 -37.10 17.49
N SER A 425 -12.45 -36.73 18.26
CA SER A 425 -13.60 -37.59 18.57
C SER A 425 -14.90 -36.80 18.59
N GLU A 426 -16.03 -37.49 18.40
CA GLU A 426 -17.33 -36.87 18.65
C GLU A 426 -17.45 -36.40 20.10
N VAL A 427 -18.17 -35.31 20.31
CA VAL A 427 -18.38 -34.70 21.62
C VAL A 427 -19.81 -34.99 22.06
N THR A 428 -19.97 -35.49 23.28
CA THR A 428 -21.23 -35.85 23.91
C THR A 428 -21.51 -34.95 25.10
N SER A 429 -22.75 -34.97 25.59
CA SER A 429 -23.16 -34.14 26.73
C SER A 429 -22.50 -34.44 28.08
N VAL A 430 -21.67 -35.49 28.17
CA VAL A 430 -20.92 -35.83 29.38
C VAL A 430 -19.42 -35.53 29.27
N ASP A 431 -18.95 -35.14 28.09
CA ASP A 431 -17.53 -34.84 27.88
C ASP A 431 -17.17 -33.50 28.52
N ASP A 432 -16.06 -33.50 29.27
CA ASP A 432 -15.48 -32.34 29.95
C ASP A 432 -14.16 -31.89 29.31
N LYS A 433 -13.83 -32.45 28.15
CA LYS A 433 -12.61 -32.15 27.39
C LYS A 433 -12.87 -32.14 25.89
N LEU A 434 -12.15 -31.26 25.21
CA LEU A 434 -11.93 -31.33 23.77
C LEU A 434 -10.48 -31.70 23.50
N GLN A 435 -10.26 -32.49 22.45
CA GLN A 435 -8.93 -32.89 22.02
C GLN A 435 -8.85 -32.95 20.50
N GLY A 436 -7.68 -32.64 19.97
CA GLY A 436 -7.48 -32.55 18.55
C GLY A 436 -6.04 -32.21 18.16
N THR A 437 -5.87 -31.87 16.89
CA THR A 437 -4.59 -31.38 16.36
C THR A 437 -4.69 -29.93 15.92
N GLY A 438 -3.56 -29.23 15.90
CA GLY A 438 -3.50 -27.82 15.52
C GLY A 438 -2.13 -27.40 15.00
N PHE A 439 -1.95 -26.09 14.81
CA PHE A 439 -0.64 -25.54 14.46
C PHE A 439 0.22 -25.41 15.73
N LYS A 440 1.43 -25.96 15.72
CA LYS A 440 2.34 -25.96 16.89
C LYS A 440 2.48 -24.56 17.48
N GLY A 441 2.27 -24.43 18.79
CA GLY A 441 2.33 -23.15 19.52
C GLY A 441 1.12 -22.24 19.32
N ALA A 442 0.12 -22.61 18.51
CA ALA A 442 -1.12 -21.86 18.39
C ALA A 442 -1.97 -21.98 19.65
N THR A 443 -2.75 -20.94 19.94
CA THR A 443 -3.76 -20.94 20.99
C THR A 443 -5.08 -21.43 20.39
N VAL A 444 -5.64 -22.52 20.91
CA VAL A 444 -6.97 -23.01 20.54
C VAL A 444 -8.00 -22.43 21.51
N ILE A 445 -9.11 -21.92 20.98
CA ILE A 445 -10.19 -21.29 21.76
C ILE A 445 -11.51 -21.95 21.36
N ALA A 446 -12.32 -22.32 22.36
CA ALA A 446 -13.67 -22.83 22.17
C ALA A 446 -14.71 -21.86 22.76
N GLU A 447 -15.77 -21.60 22.01
CA GLU A 447 -16.84 -20.66 22.37
C GLU A 447 -18.23 -21.26 22.15
N VAL A 448 -19.17 -20.83 22.98
CA VAL A 448 -20.62 -21.08 22.83
C VAL A 448 -21.33 -19.74 22.91
N ASN A 449 -22.12 -19.38 21.89
CA ASN A 449 -22.79 -18.08 21.81
C ASN A 449 -21.84 -16.89 22.01
N ASN A 450 -20.64 -16.95 21.41
CA ASN A 450 -19.56 -15.95 21.55
C ASN A 450 -19.01 -15.79 22.98
N VAL A 451 -19.22 -16.78 23.86
CA VAL A 451 -18.63 -16.82 25.20
C VAL A 451 -17.58 -17.92 25.24
N GLU A 452 -16.35 -17.55 25.62
CA GLU A 452 -15.24 -18.51 25.77
C GLU A 452 -15.56 -19.54 26.87
N ILE A 453 -15.50 -20.82 26.51
CA ILE A 453 -15.69 -21.95 27.42
C ILE A 453 -14.41 -22.75 27.65
N GLY A 454 -13.35 -22.48 26.87
CA GLY A 454 -12.05 -23.10 27.05
C GLY A 454 -10.97 -22.48 26.16
N ARG A 455 -9.72 -22.61 26.63
CA ARG A 455 -8.50 -22.17 25.94
C ARG A 455 -7.36 -23.14 26.25
N THR A 456 -6.56 -23.47 25.24
CA THR A 456 -5.34 -24.26 25.40
C THR A 456 -4.30 -23.89 24.34
N THR A 457 -3.10 -24.46 24.42
CA THR A 457 -2.04 -24.27 23.42
C THR A 457 -1.70 -25.61 22.78
N VAL A 458 -1.42 -25.59 21.47
CA VAL A 458 -0.96 -26.76 20.73
C VAL A 458 0.49 -27.06 21.07
N ASP A 459 0.76 -28.31 21.44
CA ASP A 459 2.09 -28.77 21.84
C ASP A 459 3.04 -29.00 20.64
N GLU A 460 4.25 -29.46 20.98
CA GLU A 460 5.33 -29.79 20.03
C GLU A 460 4.95 -30.91 19.05
N ASP A 461 4.11 -31.86 19.48
CA ASP A 461 3.60 -32.98 18.70
C ASP A 461 2.34 -32.62 17.89
N LYS A 462 1.99 -31.33 17.84
CA LYS A 462 0.81 -30.76 17.17
C LYS A 462 -0.51 -31.26 17.75
N GLN A 463 -0.52 -31.76 18.98
CA GLN A 463 -1.71 -32.16 19.72
C GLN A 463 -2.15 -31.04 20.67
N TRP A 464 -3.42 -31.07 21.06
CA TRP A 464 -3.93 -30.21 22.12
C TRP A 464 -5.05 -30.91 22.88
N VAL A 465 -5.15 -30.58 24.17
CA VAL A 465 -6.25 -30.99 25.05
C VAL A 465 -6.71 -29.76 25.80
N MET A 466 -8.02 -29.55 25.83
CA MET A 466 -8.68 -28.41 26.44
C MET A 466 -9.76 -28.93 27.39
N ASP A 467 -9.70 -28.52 28.65
CA ASP A 467 -10.81 -28.74 29.57
C ASP A 467 -11.95 -27.78 29.22
N ILE A 468 -13.19 -28.29 29.15
CA ILE A 468 -14.40 -27.50 28.93
C ILE A 468 -15.49 -27.91 29.91
N PRO A 469 -16.43 -27.02 30.30
CA PRO A 469 -17.64 -27.45 30.98
C PRO A 469 -18.47 -28.38 30.09
N ALA A 470 -19.06 -29.44 30.65
CA ALA A 470 -20.01 -30.29 29.94
C ALA A 470 -21.16 -29.46 29.34
N GLN A 471 -21.52 -29.75 28.09
CA GLN A 471 -22.52 -29.01 27.33
C GLN A 471 -23.79 -29.86 27.12
N LEU A 472 -24.93 -29.22 26.92
CA LEU A 472 -26.17 -29.95 26.62
C LEU A 472 -26.13 -30.54 25.20
N THR A 473 -26.78 -31.68 24.99
CA THR A 473 -27.01 -32.23 23.64
C THR A 473 -27.66 -31.17 22.75
N GLY A 474 -27.14 -31.01 21.54
CA GLY A 474 -27.58 -30.00 20.56
C GLY A 474 -26.88 -28.65 20.70
N THR A 475 -26.06 -28.44 21.75
CA THR A 475 -25.20 -27.25 21.82
C THR A 475 -24.19 -27.26 20.69
N ILE A 476 -24.00 -26.08 20.08
CA ILE A 476 -23.01 -25.82 19.06
C ILE A 476 -21.81 -25.16 19.72
N ILE A 477 -20.65 -25.81 19.65
CA ILE A 477 -19.37 -25.25 20.08
C ILE A 477 -18.61 -24.81 18.84
N GLU A 478 -18.16 -23.56 18.82
CA GLU A 478 -17.27 -23.04 17.79
C GLU A 478 -15.83 -23.09 18.30
N VAL A 479 -14.93 -23.70 17.53
CA VAL A 479 -13.52 -23.83 17.91
C VAL A 479 -12.64 -23.22 16.82
N ARG A 480 -11.66 -22.40 17.22
CA ARG A 480 -10.67 -21.79 16.32
C ARG A 480 -9.28 -21.89 16.93
N GLN A 481 -8.28 -21.54 16.14
CA GLN A 481 -6.93 -21.32 16.65
C GLN A 481 -6.36 -19.97 16.20
N GLU A 482 -5.46 -19.44 17.02
CA GLU A 482 -4.78 -18.15 16.85
C GLU A 482 -3.27 -18.35 16.97
N TYR A 483 -2.49 -17.74 16.09
CA TYR A 483 -1.02 -17.78 16.12
C TYR A 483 -0.46 -16.48 15.55
N ASN A 484 0.31 -15.76 16.36
CA ASN A 484 0.76 -14.40 16.08
C ASN A 484 -0.42 -13.47 15.72
N ASP A 485 -0.40 -12.86 14.55
CA ASP A 485 -1.43 -11.98 13.99
C ASP A 485 -2.50 -12.73 13.19
N LYS A 486 -2.48 -14.07 13.18
CA LYS A 486 -3.38 -14.91 12.36
C LYS A 486 -4.43 -15.60 13.20
N VAL A 487 -5.65 -15.63 12.66
CA VAL A 487 -6.81 -16.32 13.23
C VAL A 487 -7.36 -17.28 12.17
N SER A 488 -7.66 -18.53 12.55
CA SER A 488 -8.30 -19.49 11.65
C SER A 488 -9.80 -19.21 11.48
N LEU A 489 -10.42 -19.84 10.48
CA LEU A 489 -11.88 -20.01 10.50
C LEU A 489 -12.30 -20.85 11.71
N ASN A 490 -13.57 -20.70 12.13
CA ASN A 490 -14.18 -21.55 13.15
C ASN A 490 -14.52 -22.92 12.55
N ILE A 491 -14.30 -23.99 13.31
CA ILE A 491 -14.96 -25.27 13.11
C ILE A 491 -16.14 -25.39 14.07
N THR A 492 -17.19 -26.06 13.61
CA THR A 492 -18.43 -26.25 14.36
C THR A 492 -18.48 -27.68 14.90
N VAL A 493 -18.65 -27.82 16.21
CA VAL A 493 -18.83 -29.11 16.90
C VAL A 493 -20.25 -29.17 17.46
N ASN A 494 -21.01 -30.17 17.03
CA ASN A 494 -22.35 -30.42 17.55
C ASN A 494 -22.27 -31.44 18.69
N VAL A 495 -22.68 -31.05 19.88
CA VAL A 495 -22.72 -31.95 21.05
C VAL A 495 -23.85 -32.96 20.87
N LYS A 496 -23.53 -34.25 20.97
CA LYS A 496 -24.48 -35.36 20.82
C LYS A 496 -25.11 -35.79 22.14
#